data_AF-A0A243PBX4-F1
#
_entry.id   AF-A0A243PBX4-F1
#
_cell.length_a   1.000
_cell.length_b   1.000
_cell.length_c   1.000
_cell.angle_alpha   90.00
_cell.angle_beta   90.00
_cell.angle_gamma   90.00
#
_symmetry.space_group_name_H-M   'P 1'
#
loop_
_entity.id
_entity.type
_entity.pdbx_description
1 polymer ?
#
loop_
_entity_poly.entity_id
_entity_poly.type
_entity_poly.pdbx_seq_one_letter_code
_entity_poly.pdbx_strand_id
1 'polypeptide(L)'
;MTAKHEDHLSQRHGAVVAAAKAAGLLSGTNSAVGARVPRELIDRAKMRSGIASTTDLVEYALAKVALEDDFGARLVSRKGAIPADIALGI
;
A
#
# COMPACT_ATOMS: atom_id res chain seq x y z
N MET A 1 6.90 7.79 23.17
CA MET A 1 6.88 8.31 21.78
C MET A 1 6.45 7.27 20.74
N THR A 2 5.87 6.12 21.12
CA THR A 2 5.56 4.98 20.23
C THR A 2 4.12 4.97 19.69
N ALA A 3 3.15 5.57 20.40
CA ALA A 3 1.73 5.52 20.02
C ALA A 3 1.39 6.18 18.68
N LYS A 4 2.06 7.28 18.31
CA LYS A 4 1.79 8.02 17.05
C LYS A 4 2.26 7.27 15.79
N HIS A 5 3.25 6.37 15.91
CA HIS A 5 3.80 5.66 14.75
C HIS A 5 2.96 4.46 14.32
N GLU A 6 2.31 3.78 15.28
CA GLU A 6 1.43 2.65 14.95
C GLU A 6 0.14 3.09 14.25
N ASP A 7 -0.38 4.26 14.64
CA ASP A 7 -1.64 4.80 14.11
C ASP A 7 -1.56 5.07 12.60
N HIS A 8 -0.44 5.64 12.13
CA HIS A 8 -0.21 5.90 10.70
C HIS A 8 -0.02 4.62 9.87
N LEU A 9 0.57 3.56 10.43
CA LEU A 9 0.78 2.29 9.73
C LEU A 9 -0.55 1.56 9.53
N SER A 10 -1.38 1.55 10.58
CA SER A 10 -2.73 0.99 10.54
C SER A 10 -3.62 1.75 9.54
N GLN A 11 -3.52 3.09 9.52
CA GLN A 11 -4.26 3.93 8.59
C GLN A 11 -3.86 3.69 7.12
N ARG A 12 -2.56 3.46 6.86
CA ARG A 12 -2.05 3.19 5.51
C ARG A 12 -2.46 1.80 5.00
N HIS A 13 -2.44 0.79 5.86
CA HIS A 13 -3.00 -0.52 5.55
C HIS A 13 -4.49 -0.41 5.19
N GLY A 14 -5.28 0.24 6.04
CA GLY A 14 -6.71 0.43 5.82
C GLY A 14 -7.04 1.14 4.51
N ALA A 15 -6.26 2.16 4.14
CA ALA A 15 -6.43 2.89 2.89
C ALA A 15 -6.24 2.01 1.65
N VAL A 16 -5.21 1.16 1.63
CA VAL A 16 -4.95 0.23 0.51
C VAL A 16 -6.08 -0.80 0.40
N VAL A 17 -6.52 -1.38 1.51
CA VAL A 17 -7.62 -2.34 1.52
C VAL A 17 -8.92 -1.70 1.04
N ALA A 18 -9.22 -0.48 1.48
CA ALA A 18 -10.41 0.26 1.03
C ALA A 18 -10.37 0.56 -0.47
N ALA A 19 -9.21 0.99 -1.00
CA ALA A 19 -9.03 1.23 -2.43
C ALA A 19 -9.17 -0.06 -3.25
N ALA A 20 -8.61 -1.17 -2.78
CA ALA A 20 -8.70 -2.46 -3.46
C ALA A 20 -10.14 -3.00 -3.49
N LYS A 21 -10.90 -2.79 -2.41
CA LYS A 21 -12.35 -3.08 -2.38
C LYS A 21 -13.11 -2.22 -3.40
N ALA A 22 -12.85 -0.92 -3.42
CA ALA A 22 -13.49 0.00 -4.36
C ALA A 22 -13.18 -0.35 -5.83
N ALA A 23 -11.98 -0.87 -6.10
CA ALA A 23 -11.57 -1.37 -7.41
C ALA A 23 -12.10 -2.79 -7.74
N GLY A 24 -12.83 -3.44 -6.83
CA GLY A 24 -13.36 -4.80 -7.02
C GLY A 24 -12.33 -5.92 -6.92
N LEU A 25 -11.10 -5.62 -6.50
CA LEU A 25 -9.98 -6.59 -6.46
C LEU A 25 -10.10 -7.62 -5.34
N LEU A 26 -10.87 -7.30 -4.29
CA LEU A 26 -11.12 -8.18 -3.15
C LEU A 26 -12.51 -8.82 -3.21
N SER A 27 -13.12 -8.87 -4.40
CA SER A 27 -14.43 -9.48 -4.64
C SER A 27 -14.25 -10.76 -5.47
N GLY A 28 -15.05 -11.78 -5.17
CA GLY A 28 -15.04 -13.04 -5.92
C GLY A 28 -14.61 -14.24 -5.08
N THR A 29 -14.13 -15.29 -5.75
CA THR A 29 -13.76 -16.55 -5.10
C THR A 29 -12.28 -16.57 -4.78
N ASN A 30 -11.95 -17.13 -3.61
CA ASN A 30 -10.57 -17.25 -3.17
C ASN A 30 -9.87 -18.39 -3.92
N SER A 31 -8.61 -18.16 -4.30
CA SER A 31 -7.73 -19.18 -4.88
C SER A 31 -6.46 -19.32 -4.04
N ALA A 32 -5.93 -20.53 -3.91
CA ALA A 32 -4.70 -20.79 -3.16
C ALA A 32 -3.47 -20.29 -3.93
N VAL A 33 -2.56 -19.60 -3.23
CA VAL A 33 -1.27 -19.16 -3.78
C VAL A 33 -0.15 -19.84 -2.99
N GLY A 34 0.62 -20.71 -3.65
CA GLY A 34 1.80 -21.36 -3.08
C GLY A 34 3.09 -20.68 -3.55
N ALA A 35 3.93 -20.21 -2.63
CA ALA A 35 5.22 -19.59 -2.93
C ALA A 35 6.27 -19.91 -1.86
N ARG A 36 7.55 -19.99 -2.27
CA ARG A 36 8.68 -20.09 -1.34
C ARG A 36 9.23 -18.70 -1.09
N VAL A 37 9.17 -18.25 0.16
CA VAL A 37 9.58 -16.90 0.57
C VAL A 37 10.47 -17.01 1.81
N PRO A 38 11.57 -16.24 1.93
CA PRO A 38 12.38 -16.21 3.14
C PRO A 38 11.55 -15.82 4.37
N ARG A 39 11.73 -16.54 5.48
CA ARG A 39 10.96 -16.30 6.70
C ARG A 39 11.18 -14.90 7.29
N GLU A 40 12.42 -14.41 7.27
CA GLU A 40 12.74 -13.05 7.72
C GLU A 40 11.94 -11.98 6.94
N LEU A 41 11.70 -12.19 5.64
CA LEU A 41 10.89 -11.25 4.85
C LEU A 41 9.44 -11.22 5.33
N ILE A 42 8.88 -12.39 5.64
CA ILE A 42 7.51 -12.51 6.17
C ILE A 42 7.43 -11.80 7.52
N ASP A 43 8.36 -12.08 8.43
CA ASP A 43 8.33 -11.54 9.80
C ASP A 43 8.47 -10.00 9.79
N ARG A 44 9.39 -9.46 8.97
CA ARG A 44 9.53 -8.01 8.76
C ARG A 44 8.29 -7.39 8.16
N ALA A 45 7.66 -8.05 7.18
CA ALA A 45 6.46 -7.56 6.54
C ALA A 45 5.29 -7.50 7.53
N LYS A 46 5.10 -8.54 8.36
CA LYS A 46 4.09 -8.56 9.43
C LYS A 46 4.31 -7.46 10.46
N MET A 47 5.54 -7.28 10.94
CA MET A 47 5.86 -6.18 11.86
C MET A 47 5.58 -4.81 11.26
N ARG A 48 5.88 -4.63 9.96
CA ARG A 48 5.69 -3.35 9.27
C ARG A 48 4.22 -3.04 8.97
N SER A 49 3.43 -4.05 8.62
CA SER A 49 2.02 -3.88 8.28
C SER A 49 1.08 -3.95 9.48
N GLY A 50 1.53 -4.55 10.60
CA GLY A 50 0.68 -4.89 11.73
C GLY A 50 -0.23 -6.10 11.48
N ILE A 51 -0.05 -6.79 10.35
CA ILE A 51 -0.91 -7.91 9.95
C ILE A 51 -0.32 -9.22 10.51
N ALA A 52 -1.09 -9.92 11.35
CA ALA A 52 -0.68 -11.20 11.92
C ALA A 52 -0.91 -12.39 10.96
N SER A 53 -2.02 -12.36 10.22
CA SER A 53 -2.42 -13.41 9.27
C SER A 53 -1.53 -13.41 8.03
N THR A 54 -0.99 -14.57 7.66
CA THR A 54 -0.20 -14.68 6.43
C THR A 54 -1.07 -14.49 5.19
N THR A 55 -2.33 -14.94 5.23
CA THR A 55 -3.29 -14.75 4.12
C THR A 55 -3.58 -13.27 3.91
N ASP A 56 -3.92 -12.54 4.98
CA ASP A 56 -4.22 -11.11 4.92
C ASP A 56 -2.98 -10.31 4.49
N LEU A 57 -1.78 -10.76 4.89
CA LEU A 57 -0.53 -10.14 4.46
C LEU A 57 -0.32 -10.29 2.96
N VAL A 58 -0.60 -11.48 2.41
CA VAL A 58 -0.52 -11.75 0.97
C VAL A 58 -1.57 -10.95 0.22
N GLU A 59 -2.81 -10.91 0.70
CA GLU A 59 -3.90 -10.13 0.11
C GLU A 59 -3.55 -8.63 0.07
N TYR A 60 -3.09 -8.07 1.20
CA TYR A 60 -2.61 -6.69 1.27
C TYR A 60 -1.44 -6.43 0.32
N ALA A 61 -0.47 -7.34 0.24
CA ALA A 61 0.69 -7.18 -0.65
C ALA A 61 0.27 -7.17 -2.13
N LEU A 62 -0.60 -8.11 -2.53
CA LEU A 62 -1.13 -8.19 -3.89
C LEU A 62 -2.02 -6.97 -4.22
N ALA A 63 -2.88 -6.56 -3.30
CA ALA A 63 -3.68 -5.34 -3.44
C ALA A 63 -2.80 -4.12 -3.65
N LYS A 64 -1.73 -3.98 -2.86
CA LYS A 64 -0.79 -2.88 -3.00
C LYS A 64 -0.14 -2.87 -4.38
N VAL A 65 0.36 -4.02 -4.86
CA VAL A 65 0.99 -4.13 -6.19
C VAL A 65 -0.02 -3.88 -7.32
N ALA A 66 -1.25 -4.38 -7.20
CA ALA A 66 -2.29 -4.18 -8.20
C ALA A 66 -2.79 -2.73 -8.28
N LEU A 67 -2.68 -1.97 -7.18
CA LEU A 67 -3.04 -0.55 -7.10
C LEU A 67 -1.87 0.39 -7.39
N GLU A 68 -0.64 -0.12 -7.53
CA GLU A 68 0.51 0.72 -7.86
C GLU A 68 0.24 1.44 -9.19
N ASP A 69 0.32 2.76 -9.15
CA ASP A 69 0.28 3.61 -10.33
C ASP A 69 1.70 4.05 -10.71
N ASP A 70 1.84 4.61 -11.91
CA ASP A 70 3.10 5.18 -12.36
C ASP A 70 3.44 6.51 -11.65
N PHE A 71 2.89 6.78 -10.45
CA PHE A 71 3.00 8.09 -9.79
C PHE A 71 4.44 8.54 -9.64
N GLY A 72 5.38 7.65 -9.28
CA GLY A 72 6.79 8.00 -9.17
C GLY A 72 7.36 8.55 -10.48
N ALA A 73 7.19 7.80 -11.57
CA ALA A 73 7.65 8.21 -12.89
C ALA A 73 6.93 9.48 -13.37
N ARG A 74 5.62 9.59 -13.16
CA ARG A 74 4.81 10.76 -13.55
C ARG A 74 5.09 12.00 -12.71
N LEU A 75 5.43 11.85 -11.43
CA LEU A 75 5.82 12.95 -10.55
C LEU A 75 7.18 13.49 -10.96
N VAL A 76 8.14 12.60 -11.20
CA VAL A 76 9.49 12.98 -11.66
C VAL A 76 9.40 13.67 -13.03
N SER A 77 8.61 13.16 -13.96
CA SER A 77 8.44 13.78 -15.28
C SER A 77 7.76 15.15 -15.23
N ARG A 78 7.02 15.45 -14.15
CA ARG A 78 6.38 16.75 -13.91
C ARG A 78 7.22 17.70 -13.06
N LYS A 79 8.43 17.32 -12.66
CA LYS A 79 9.32 18.18 -11.85
C LYS A 79 9.60 19.50 -12.58
N GLY A 80 9.29 20.63 -11.95
CA GLY A 80 9.50 21.96 -12.52
C GLY A 80 8.49 22.35 -13.61
N ALA A 81 7.46 21.55 -13.87
CA ALA A 81 6.40 21.89 -14.83
C ALA A 81 5.38 22.90 -14.30
N ILE A 82 5.38 23.15 -12.98
CA ILE A 82 4.53 24.16 -12.34
C ILE A 82 5.34 25.45 -12.19
N PRO A 83 4.86 26.60 -12.73
CA PRO A 83 5.52 27.89 -12.54
C PRO A 83 5.64 28.25 -11.06
N ALA A 84 6.77 28.84 -10.68
CA ALA A 84 7.05 29.22 -9.29
C ALA A 84 6.11 30.32 -8.78
N ASP A 85 5.55 31.11 -9.69
CA ASP A 85 4.63 32.22 -9.46
C ASP A 85 3.15 31.80 -9.58
N ILE A 86 2.86 30.50 -9.61
CA ILE A 86 1.47 30.03 -9.67
C ILE A 86 0.70 30.52 -8.44
N ALA A 87 -0.45 31.16 -8.69
CA ALA A 87 -1.35 31.61 -7.63
C ALA A 87 -2.03 30.39 -6.99
N LEU A 88 -1.45 29.86 -5.93
CA LEU A 88 -2.09 28.89 -5.04
C LEU A 88 -3.02 29.69 -4.12
N GLY A 89 -4.25 29.94 -4.56
CA GLY A 89 -5.22 30.74 -3.82
C GLY A 89 -5.30 30.34 -2.34
N ILE A 90 -4.66 31.15 -1.50
CA ILE A 90 -4.74 31.18 -0.04
C ILE A 90 -5.16 32.58 0.38
#